data_AF-A0A3D3I237-F1
#
_entry.id   AF-A0A3D3I237-F1
#
_cell.length_a   1.000
_cell.length_b   1.000
_cell.length_c   1.000
_cell.angle_alpha   90.00
_cell.angle_beta   90.00
_cell.angle_gamma   90.00
#
_symmetry.space_group_name_H-M   'P 1'
#
loop_
_entity.id
_entity.type
_entity.pdbx_description
1 polymer ?
#
loop_
_entity_poly.entity_id
_entity_poly.type
_entity_poly.pdbx_seq_one_letter_code
_entity_poly.pdbx_strand_id
1 'polypeptide(L)'
;MRFVGVGESLLAAQFPKLMDGERPTVAPYAKPGEVHLRIADADDEAGRERVRQVEQLIRAKAGEHCYGADEETLPEVILALLRRERQTLAVAESCTGGGIGARLTEVPGASDAFVGGVISYTEAVKHAHLGVPEAVLEGPGAVSHECAVA
;
A
#
# COMPACT_ATOMS: atom_id res chain seq x y z
N MET A 1 5.87 11.92 -3.68
CA MET A 1 6.07 10.78 -2.75
C MET A 1 4.72 10.19 -2.35
N ARG A 2 4.67 8.88 -2.14
CA ARG A 2 3.44 8.10 -1.88
C ARG A 2 3.54 7.35 -0.55
N PHE A 3 2.47 7.36 0.23
CA PHE A 3 2.43 6.82 1.59
C PHE A 3 1.16 6.02 1.88
N VAL A 4 1.28 5.02 2.77
CA VAL A 4 0.19 4.14 3.23
C VAL A 4 0.35 3.87 4.73
N GLY A 5 -0.77 3.59 5.42
CA GLY A 5 -0.77 3.27 6.85
C GLY A 5 -0.54 4.48 7.78
N VAL A 6 -0.56 5.70 7.24
CA VAL A 6 -0.44 6.95 7.99
C VAL A 6 -1.49 7.95 7.50
N GLY A 7 -2.16 8.64 8.43
CA GLY A 7 -3.11 9.70 8.11
C GLY A 7 -2.41 10.99 7.70
N GLU A 8 -3.06 11.80 6.86
CA GLU A 8 -2.50 13.04 6.33
C GLU A 8 -2.00 13.99 7.42
N SER A 9 -2.83 14.28 8.42
CA SER A 9 -2.46 15.19 9.51
C SER A 9 -1.28 14.68 10.34
N LEU A 10 -1.20 13.37 10.56
CA LEU A 10 -0.09 12.75 11.28
C LEU A 10 1.21 12.81 10.49
N LEU A 11 1.14 12.59 9.17
CA LEU A 11 2.30 12.71 8.30
C LEU A 11 2.78 14.17 8.23
N ALA A 12 1.86 15.12 8.03
CA ALA A 12 2.20 16.55 7.95
C ALA A 12 2.81 17.08 9.26
N ALA A 13 2.31 16.63 10.41
CA ALA A 13 2.82 17.02 11.73
C ALA A 13 4.28 16.61 11.98
N GLN A 14 4.83 15.65 11.24
CA GLN A 14 6.25 15.26 11.33
C GLN A 14 7.19 16.28 10.68
N PHE A 15 6.67 17.16 9.83
CA PHE A 15 7.44 18.07 8.98
C PHE A 15 6.93 19.52 9.02
N PRO A 16 6.67 20.13 10.19
CA PRO A 16 6.02 21.44 10.28
C PRO A 16 6.77 22.53 9.48
N LYS A 17 8.10 22.57 9.60
CA LYS A 17 8.95 23.54 8.86
C LYS A 17 8.85 23.42 7.34
N LEU A 18 8.62 22.21 6.82
CA LEU A 18 8.47 22.01 5.37
C LEU A 18 7.06 22.40 4.89
N MET A 19 6.10 22.49 5.81
CA MET A 19 4.72 22.89 5.53
C MET A 19 4.52 24.41 5.68
N ASP A 20 5.48 25.13 6.29
CA ASP A 20 5.44 26.59 6.50
C ASP A 20 5.68 27.41 5.21
N GLY A 21 5.82 26.76 4.05
CA GLY A 21 5.89 27.42 2.74
C GLY A 21 7.29 27.88 2.31
N GLU A 22 8.35 27.48 3.02
CA GLU A 22 9.72 27.63 2.54
C GLU A 22 9.98 26.74 1.32
N ARG A 23 10.94 27.11 0.46
CA ARG A 23 11.32 26.29 -0.70
C ARG A 23 12.31 25.20 -0.28
N PRO A 24 12.13 23.95 -0.75
CA PRO A 24 11.10 23.47 -1.66
C PRO A 24 9.75 23.31 -0.94
N THR A 25 8.66 23.64 -1.63
CA THR A 25 7.31 23.54 -1.05
C THR A 25 6.89 22.09 -0.92
N VAL A 26 6.36 21.73 0.24
CA VAL A 26 5.79 20.40 0.50
C VAL A 26 4.29 20.55 0.75
N ALA A 27 3.48 19.87 -0.05
CA ALA A 27 2.02 19.91 0.05
C ALA A 27 1.45 18.49 0.22
N PRO A 28 0.69 18.22 1.30
CA PRO A 28 0.00 16.96 1.49
C PRO A 28 -1.30 16.88 0.69
N TYR A 29 -1.64 15.68 0.24
CA TYR A 29 -2.91 15.36 -0.39
C TYR A 29 -3.38 13.98 0.10
N ALA A 30 -4.52 13.93 0.77
CA ALA A 30 -5.18 12.67 1.06
C ALA A 30 -5.92 12.13 -0.15
N LYS A 31 -5.83 10.81 -0.32
CA LYS A 31 -6.71 10.02 -1.18
C LYS A 31 -7.26 8.84 -0.38
N PRO A 32 -8.32 8.17 -0.83
CA PRO A 32 -8.83 6.99 -0.13
C PRO A 32 -7.74 5.92 0.04
N GLY A 33 -7.33 5.68 1.29
CA GLY A 33 -6.33 4.65 1.66
C GLY A 33 -4.86 5.04 1.47
N GLU A 34 -4.56 6.22 0.93
CA GLU A 34 -3.19 6.67 0.68
C GLU A 34 -2.99 8.17 0.93
N VAL A 35 -1.76 8.58 1.22
CA VAL A 35 -1.38 9.99 1.36
C VAL A 35 -0.26 10.29 0.38
N HIS A 36 -0.34 11.44 -0.29
CA HIS A 36 0.70 11.91 -1.19
C HIS A 36 1.34 13.15 -0.61
N LEU A 37 2.67 13.24 -0.68
CA LEU A 37 3.38 14.50 -0.49
C LEU A 37 3.98 14.93 -1.83
N ARG A 38 3.56 16.11 -2.29
CA ARG A 38 4.15 16.77 -3.45
C ARG A 38 5.26 17.69 -2.98
N ILE A 39 6.45 17.52 -3.53
CA ILE A 39 7.61 18.38 -3.28
C ILE A 39 7.87 19.17 -4.56
N ALA A 40 7.93 20.49 -4.50
CA ALA A 40 8.15 21.33 -5.67
C ALA A 40 9.11 22.48 -5.40
N ASP A 41 9.94 22.82 -6.38
CA ASP A 41 10.83 23.97 -6.36
C ASP A 41 11.02 24.51 -7.79
N ALA A 42 11.96 25.44 -7.96
CA ALA A 42 12.42 25.91 -9.27
C ALA A 42 12.95 24.74 -10.12
N ASP A 43 12.68 24.79 -11.42
CA ASP A 43 13.19 23.80 -12.39
C ASP A 43 14.62 24.13 -12.86
N ASP A 44 15.50 24.30 -11.89
CA ASP A 44 16.94 24.44 -12.10
C ASP A 44 17.69 23.35 -11.31
N GLU A 45 19.01 23.27 -11.51
CA GLU A 45 19.83 22.25 -10.85
C GLU A 45 19.77 22.36 -9.32
N ALA A 46 19.76 23.58 -8.79
CA ALA A 46 19.72 23.83 -7.36
C ALA A 46 18.35 23.44 -6.75
N GLY A 47 17.26 23.71 -7.45
CA GLY A 47 15.91 23.33 -7.06
C GLY A 47 15.72 21.82 -7.09
N ARG A 48 16.17 21.14 -8.15
CA ARG A 48 16.16 19.67 -8.22
C ARG A 48 16.97 19.03 -7.10
N GLU A 49 18.11 19.62 -6.73
CA GLU A 49 18.91 19.13 -5.61
C GLU A 49 18.20 19.34 -4.26
N ARG A 50 17.58 20.50 -4.02
CA ARG A 50 16.77 20.73 -2.81
C ARG A 50 15.59 19.76 -2.70
N VAL A 51 14.90 19.49 -3.82
CA VAL A 51 13.82 18.49 -3.86
C VAL A 51 14.34 17.11 -3.44
N ARG A 52 15.48 16.66 -4.00
CA ARG A 52 16.09 15.38 -3.62
C ARG A 52 16.45 15.31 -2.14
N GLN A 53 17.02 16.37 -1.58
CA GLN A 53 17.39 16.43 -0.16
C GLN A 53 16.16 16.33 0.75
N VAL A 54 15.09 17.05 0.42
CA VAL A 54 13.83 16.98 1.18
C VAL A 54 13.16 15.62 1.02
N GLU A 55 13.18 15.02 -0.16
CA GLU A 55 12.67 13.67 -0.38
C GLU A 55 13.40 12.64 0.49
N GLN A 56 14.73 12.67 0.51
CA GLN A 56 15.54 11.77 1.35
C GLN A 56 15.25 11.96 2.84
N LEU A 57 15.13 13.21 3.30
CA LEU A 57 14.78 13.53 4.68
C LEU A 57 13.41 12.95 5.05
N ILE A 58 12.40 13.18 4.20
CA ILE A 58 11.04 12.67 4.43
C ILE A 58 11.05 11.15 4.43
N ARG A 59 11.71 10.51 3.47
CA ARG A 59 11.79 9.05 3.39
C ARG A 59 12.44 8.43 4.63
N ALA A 60 13.53 9.03 5.12
CA ALA A 60 14.22 8.56 6.33
C ALA A 60 13.34 8.66 7.59
N LYS A 61 12.45 9.66 7.66
CA LYS A 61 11.56 9.86 8.82
C LYS A 61 10.24 9.10 8.72
N ALA A 62 9.65 9.03 7.53
CA ALA A 62 8.37 8.36 7.30
C ALA A 62 8.49 6.83 7.39
N GLY A 63 9.70 6.27 7.29
CA GLY A 63 9.96 4.86 7.51
C GLY A 63 9.16 3.96 6.57
N GLU A 64 8.53 2.93 7.14
CA GLU A 64 7.78 1.90 6.42
C GLU A 64 6.50 2.41 5.73
N HIS A 65 6.06 3.63 6.06
CA HIS A 65 4.87 4.21 5.43
C HIS A 65 5.11 4.66 4.00
N CYS A 66 6.35 4.96 3.60
CA CYS A 66 6.67 5.42 2.26
C CYS A 66 6.89 4.24 1.31
N TYR A 67 5.93 3.98 0.44
CA TYR A 67 6.01 2.86 -0.51
C TYR A 67 6.62 3.25 -1.86
N GLY A 68 6.59 4.53 -2.25
CA GLY A 68 7.00 4.94 -3.59
C GLY A 68 7.04 6.45 -3.83
N ALA A 69 7.31 6.83 -5.06
CA ALA A 69 7.35 8.20 -5.56
C ALA A 69 6.62 8.34 -6.90
N ASP A 70 6.41 9.60 -7.31
CA ASP A 70 5.81 9.95 -8.61
C ASP A 70 4.55 9.18 -8.96
N GLU A 71 4.56 8.36 -10.01
CA GLU A 71 3.41 7.59 -10.50
C GLU A 71 3.37 6.15 -10.00
N GLU A 72 4.30 5.73 -9.14
CA GLU A 72 4.30 4.38 -8.59
C GLU A 72 2.99 4.10 -7.84
N THR A 73 2.39 2.95 -8.15
CA THR A 73 1.23 2.44 -7.45
C THR A 73 1.61 1.31 -6.50
N LEU A 74 0.83 1.14 -5.42
CA LEU A 74 1.10 0.08 -4.45
C LEU A 74 1.13 -1.34 -5.08
N PRO A 75 0.21 -1.72 -6.00
CA PRO A 75 0.29 -3.00 -6.70
C PRO A 75 1.58 -3.20 -7.51
N GLU A 76 2.04 -2.17 -8.23
CA GLU A 76 3.29 -2.24 -9.00
C GLU A 76 4.50 -2.48 -8.09
N VAL A 77 4.58 -1.74 -6.98
CA VAL A 77 5.66 -1.90 -5.99
C VAL A 77 5.64 -3.30 -5.38
N ILE A 78 4.46 -3.80 -4.98
CA ILE A 78 4.31 -5.16 -4.43
C ILE A 78 4.78 -6.21 -5.44
N LEU A 79 4.32 -6.15 -6.69
CA LEU A 79 4.68 -7.12 -7.72
C LEU A 79 6.16 -7.05 -8.07
N ALA A 80 6.75 -5.86 -8.13
CA ALA A 80 8.19 -5.69 -8.35
C ALA A 80 9.02 -6.33 -7.22
N LEU A 81 8.60 -6.14 -5.97
CA LEU A 81 9.25 -6.77 -4.81
C LEU A 81 9.16 -8.29 -4.87
N LEU A 82 7.97 -8.85 -5.11
CA LEU A 82 7.78 -10.30 -5.26
C LEU A 82 8.66 -10.89 -6.36
N ARG A 83 8.73 -10.23 -7.53
CA ARG A 83 9.61 -10.65 -8.64
C ARG A 83 11.08 -10.66 -8.23
N ARG A 84 11.54 -9.61 -7.54
CA ARG A 84 12.93 -9.51 -7.06
C ARG A 84 13.28 -10.65 -6.11
N GLU A 85 12.36 -10.99 -5.20
CA GLU A 85 12.53 -12.05 -4.21
C GLU A 85 12.19 -13.46 -4.75
N ARG A 86 11.78 -13.57 -6.03
CA ARG A 86 11.30 -14.81 -6.66
C ARG A 86 10.16 -15.48 -5.88
N GLN A 87 9.27 -14.66 -5.35
CA GLN A 87 8.09 -15.09 -4.61
C GLN A 87 6.82 -14.89 -5.44
N THR A 88 5.78 -15.62 -5.06
CA THR A 88 4.45 -15.52 -5.64
C THR A 88 3.43 -15.17 -4.56
N LEU A 89 2.33 -14.52 -4.95
CA LEU A 89 1.23 -14.12 -4.09
C LEU A 89 -0.09 -14.73 -4.58
N ALA A 90 -0.89 -15.23 -3.64
CA ALA A 90 -2.29 -15.58 -3.82
C ALA A 90 -3.14 -14.84 -2.77
N VAL A 91 -4.43 -14.68 -3.02
CA VAL A 91 -5.36 -14.03 -2.07
C VAL A 91 -6.61 -14.86 -1.80
N ALA A 92 -7.14 -14.74 -0.59
CA ALA A 92 -8.47 -15.18 -0.23
C ALA A 92 -9.29 -13.95 0.19
N GLU A 93 -10.36 -13.66 -0.51
CA GLU A 93 -11.11 -12.40 -0.37
C GLU A 93 -12.55 -12.63 0.09
N SER A 94 -12.99 -11.88 1.11
CA SER A 94 -14.37 -11.90 1.61
C SER A 94 -15.01 -10.53 1.35
N CYS A 95 -14.92 -9.59 2.29
CA CYS A 95 -15.56 -8.27 2.18
C CYS A 95 -15.11 -7.43 0.97
N THR A 96 -13.91 -7.68 0.45
CA THR A 96 -13.37 -7.00 -0.75
C THR A 96 -13.92 -7.57 -2.05
N GLY A 97 -14.47 -8.80 -2.04
CA GLY A 97 -15.15 -9.39 -3.19
C GLY A 97 -14.31 -9.54 -4.45
N GLY A 98 -12.97 -9.63 -4.34
CA GLY A 98 -12.06 -9.67 -5.49
C GLY A 98 -11.34 -8.35 -5.78
N GLY A 99 -11.61 -7.29 -5.00
CA GLY A 99 -10.99 -5.97 -5.20
C GLY A 99 -9.47 -5.98 -5.07
N ILE A 100 -8.88 -6.82 -4.21
CA ILE A 100 -7.41 -6.93 -4.09
C ILE A 100 -6.83 -7.59 -5.34
N GLY A 101 -7.40 -8.72 -5.75
CA GLY A 101 -7.02 -9.41 -6.97
C GLY A 101 -7.14 -8.52 -8.20
N ALA A 102 -8.26 -7.80 -8.33
CA ALA A 102 -8.50 -6.86 -9.42
C ALA A 102 -7.37 -5.81 -9.53
N ARG A 103 -7.02 -5.16 -8.42
CA ARG A 103 -5.96 -4.14 -8.36
C ARG A 103 -4.58 -4.69 -8.70
N LEU A 104 -4.27 -5.93 -8.30
CA LEU A 104 -3.02 -6.59 -8.69
C LEU A 104 -2.99 -6.90 -10.19
N THR A 105 -4.10 -7.38 -10.75
CA THR A 105 -4.20 -7.76 -12.17
C THR A 105 -4.29 -6.57 -13.14
N GLU A 106 -4.57 -5.36 -12.65
CA GLU A 106 -4.48 -4.13 -13.45
C GLU A 106 -3.04 -3.85 -13.93
N VAL A 107 -2.04 -4.37 -13.24
CA VAL A 107 -0.62 -4.19 -13.58
C VAL A 107 -0.22 -5.16 -14.70
N PRO A 108 0.31 -4.67 -15.84
CA PRO A 108 0.81 -5.54 -16.90
C PRO A 108 1.86 -6.54 -16.40
N GLY A 109 1.73 -7.81 -16.81
CA GLY A 109 2.63 -8.89 -16.40
C GLY A 109 2.45 -9.35 -14.95
N ALA A 110 1.34 -9.00 -14.28
CA ALA A 110 1.07 -9.46 -12.91
C ALA A 110 1.11 -10.99 -12.75
N SER A 111 0.82 -11.75 -13.82
CA SER A 111 0.87 -13.22 -13.84
C SER A 111 2.21 -13.82 -13.43
N ASP A 112 3.31 -13.06 -13.54
CA ASP A 112 4.65 -13.56 -13.17
C ASP A 112 4.83 -13.67 -11.65
N ALA A 113 3.99 -13.00 -10.86
CA ALA A 113 4.08 -12.98 -9.40
C ALA A 113 2.73 -13.15 -8.68
N PHE A 114 1.59 -12.90 -9.33
CA PHE A 114 0.26 -13.10 -8.77
C PHE A 114 -0.39 -14.34 -9.39
N VAL A 115 -0.61 -15.38 -8.58
CA VAL A 115 -1.12 -16.67 -9.07
C VAL A 115 -2.64 -16.75 -9.10
N GLY A 116 -3.32 -15.80 -8.46
CA GLY A 116 -4.78 -15.73 -8.40
C GLY A 116 -5.32 -15.71 -6.98
N GLY A 117 -6.59 -16.04 -6.83
CA GLY A 117 -7.23 -16.04 -5.52
C GLY A 117 -8.61 -16.67 -5.50
N VAL A 118 -9.17 -16.78 -4.30
CA VAL A 118 -10.50 -17.33 -4.03
C VAL A 118 -11.37 -16.25 -3.40
N ILE A 119 -12.53 -15.99 -3.99
CA ILE A 119 -13.56 -15.16 -3.35
C ILE A 119 -14.36 -16.07 -2.40
N SER A 120 -14.03 -16.02 -1.12
CA SER A 120 -14.58 -16.87 -0.06
C SER A 120 -15.67 -16.16 0.75
N TYR A 121 -16.65 -15.54 0.07
CA TYR A 121 -17.61 -14.62 0.72
C TYR A 121 -18.45 -15.26 1.83
N THR A 122 -18.75 -16.56 1.73
CA THR A 122 -19.55 -17.29 2.73
C THR A 122 -18.69 -18.27 3.52
N GLU A 123 -19.10 -18.57 4.75
CA GLU A 123 -18.47 -19.57 5.63
C GLU A 123 -18.36 -20.94 4.94
N ALA A 124 -19.39 -21.35 4.20
CA ALA A 124 -19.37 -22.58 3.42
C ALA A 124 -18.24 -22.60 2.37
N VAL A 125 -17.98 -21.48 1.69
CA VAL A 125 -16.88 -21.39 0.72
C VAL A 125 -15.52 -21.34 1.44
N LYS A 126 -15.41 -20.65 2.58
CA LYS A 126 -14.20 -20.67 3.43
C LYS A 126 -13.85 -22.09 3.84
N HIS A 127 -14.82 -22.85 4.33
CA HIS A 127 -14.60 -24.23 4.72
C HIS A 127 -14.26 -25.13 3.51
N ALA A 128 -15.10 -25.12 2.47
CA ALA A 128 -14.97 -26.06 1.35
C ALA A 128 -13.75 -25.82 0.45
N HIS A 129 -13.34 -24.56 0.25
CA HIS A 129 -12.27 -24.21 -0.68
C HIS A 129 -10.96 -23.82 -0.02
N LEU A 130 -10.99 -23.27 1.21
CA LEU A 130 -9.79 -22.87 1.94
C LEU A 130 -9.48 -23.79 3.11
N GLY A 131 -10.41 -24.68 3.50
CA GLY A 131 -10.19 -25.61 4.62
C GLY A 131 -10.32 -24.97 5.99
N VAL A 132 -10.92 -23.76 6.09
CA VAL A 132 -11.10 -23.09 7.38
C VAL A 132 -11.91 -24.00 8.31
N PRO A 133 -11.40 -24.37 9.50
CA PRO A 133 -12.09 -25.31 10.39
C PRO A 133 -13.45 -24.79 10.86
N GLU A 134 -14.46 -25.66 10.93
CA GLU A 134 -15.79 -25.30 11.47
C GLU A 134 -15.69 -24.72 12.88
N ALA A 135 -14.79 -25.26 13.72
CA ALA A 135 -14.56 -24.72 15.07
C ALA A 135 -14.09 -23.25 15.08
N VAL A 136 -13.40 -22.78 14.03
CA VAL A 136 -13.02 -21.36 13.88
C VAL A 136 -14.23 -20.52 13.45
N LEU A 137 -15.05 -21.05 12.54
CA LEU A 137 -16.23 -20.35 12.01
C LEU A 137 -17.36 -20.25 13.05
N GLU A 138 -17.57 -21.29 13.85
CA GLU A 138 -18.60 -21.32 14.90
C GLU A 138 -18.16 -20.63 16.19
N GLY A 139 -16.85 -20.62 16.48
CA GLY A 139 -16.28 -20.02 17.69
C GLY A 139 -15.92 -18.54 17.49
N PRO A 140 -14.65 -18.22 17.14
CA PRO A 140 -14.21 -16.85 16.84
C PRO A 140 -15.01 -16.14 15.74
N GLY A 141 -15.54 -16.88 14.77
CA GLY A 141 -16.36 -16.35 13.68
C GLY A 141 -15.55 -15.92 12.46
N ALA A 142 -16.26 -15.63 11.36
CA ALA A 142 -15.66 -15.24 10.08
C ALA A 142 -14.90 -13.89 10.12
N VAL A 143 -15.21 -13.02 11.08
CA VAL A 143 -14.54 -11.71 11.30
C VAL A 143 -13.64 -11.81 12.53
N SER A 144 -12.58 -12.60 12.41
CA SER A 144 -11.63 -12.87 13.50
C SER A 144 -10.22 -12.99 12.96
N HIS A 145 -9.23 -12.85 13.85
CA HIS A 145 -7.83 -13.06 13.49
C HIS A 145 -7.58 -14.53 13.10
N GLU A 146 -8.22 -15.45 13.82
CA GLU A 146 -8.15 -16.89 13.61
C GLU A 146 -8.64 -17.29 12.22
N CYS A 147 -9.77 -16.75 11.78
CA CYS A 147 -10.29 -16.98 10.42
C CYS A 147 -9.38 -16.38 9.33
N ALA A 148 -8.71 -15.26 9.61
CA ALA A 148 -7.79 -14.65 8.64
C ALA A 148 -6.47 -15.43 8.49
N VAL A 149 -6.05 -16.17 9.53
CA VAL A 149 -4.83 -16.98 9.55
C VAL A 149 -5.07 -18.40 9.01
N ALA A 150 -6.28 -18.94 9.20
CA ALA A 150 -6.68 -20.28 8.78
C ALA A 150 -6.76 -20.42 7.25
#